data_AF-A0AAX6E4J9-F1
#
_entry.id   AF-A0AAX6E4J9-F1
#
_cell.length_a   1.000
_cell.length_b   1.000
_cell.length_c   1.000
_cell.angle_alpha   90.00
_cell.angle_beta   90.00
_cell.angle_gamma   90.00
#
_symmetry.space_group_name_H-M   'P 1'
#
loop_
_entity.id
_entity.type
_entity.pdbx_description
1 polymer ?
#
loop_
_entity_poly.entity_id
_entity_poly.type
_entity_poly.pdbx_seq_one_letter_code
_entity_poly.pdbx_strand_id
1 'polypeptide(L)'
;MQRTKELGKHELVLKNASRRGIAIKAEKWSESSHRFLISCCDAGNIHACYFLGMIRFYCMNMRASGAALMARAALGSHAAAVFSLAVVRFNGSGGTAASRNPRAASSSPPAPPS
;
A
#
# COMPACT_ATOMS: atom_id res chain seq x y z
N MET A 1 -18.44 29.38 -1.71
CA MET A 1 -17.42 28.41 -1.23
C MET A 1 -17.96 27.00 -0.97
N GLN A 2 -19.27 26.74 -0.86
CA GLN A 2 -19.81 25.38 -0.61
C GLN A 2 -19.49 24.38 -1.73
N ARG A 3 -19.62 24.81 -2.99
CA ARG A 3 -19.52 23.94 -4.18
C ARG A 3 -18.13 23.31 -4.36
N THR A 4 -17.06 24.04 -4.07
CA THR A 4 -15.69 23.52 -4.15
C THR A 4 -15.38 22.52 -3.03
N LYS A 5 -15.97 22.70 -1.84
CA LYS A 5 -15.84 21.74 -0.73
C LYS A 5 -16.52 20.42 -1.05
N GLU A 6 -17.67 20.46 -1.71
CA GLU A 6 -18.39 19.25 -2.13
C GLU A 6 -17.70 18.55 -3.31
N LEU A 7 -17.19 19.29 -4.30
CA LEU A 7 -16.36 18.69 -5.36
C LEU A 7 -15.09 18.03 -4.81
N GLY A 8 -14.47 18.60 -3.77
CA GLY A 8 -13.28 18.03 -3.12
C GLY A 8 -13.51 16.67 -2.46
N LYS A 9 -14.78 16.28 -2.22
CA LYS A 9 -15.16 14.97 -1.68
C LYS A 9 -15.63 13.99 -2.76
N HIS A 10 -15.76 14.45 -4.00
CA HIS A 10 -16.25 13.62 -5.10
C HIS A 10 -15.25 12.51 -5.42
N GLU A 11 -15.73 11.28 -5.62
CA GLU A 11 -14.90 10.09 -5.80
C GLU A 11 -13.86 10.25 -6.92
N LEU A 12 -14.27 10.77 -8.08
CA LEU A 12 -13.36 11.03 -9.21
C LEU A 12 -12.22 12.01 -8.85
N VAL A 13 -12.47 13.00 -7.99
CA VAL A 13 -11.44 13.95 -7.56
C VAL A 13 -10.45 13.26 -6.62
N LEU A 14 -10.96 12.47 -5.68
CA LEU A 14 -10.14 11.69 -4.74
C LEU A 14 -9.29 10.62 -5.46
N LYS A 15 -9.90 9.88 -6.39
CA LYS A 15 -9.23 8.88 -7.21
C LYS A 15 -8.08 9.45 -8.03
N ASN A 16 -8.27 10.66 -8.59
CA ASN A 16 -7.29 11.34 -9.43
C ASN A 16 -6.42 12.36 -8.69
N ALA A 17 -6.52 12.44 -7.36
CA ALA A 17 -5.68 13.33 -6.57
C ALA A 17 -4.19 13.03 -6.82
N SER A 18 -3.44 14.08 -7.14
CA SER A 18 -2.03 13.92 -7.55
C SER A 18 -1.15 13.36 -6.43
N ARG A 19 -0.08 12.65 -6.81
CA ARG A 19 0.94 12.17 -5.87
C ARG A 19 1.45 13.28 -4.93
N ARG A 20 1.67 14.48 -5.46
CA ARG A 20 2.18 15.63 -4.67
C ARG A 20 1.16 16.11 -3.64
N GLY A 21 -0.14 16.06 -3.97
CA GLY A 21 -1.22 16.42 -3.05
C GLY A 21 -1.40 15.41 -1.90
N ILE A 22 -0.98 14.16 -2.10
CA ILE A 22 -1.16 13.07 -1.13
C ILE A 22 0.11 12.82 -0.30
N ALA A 23 1.28 13.22 -0.79
CA ALA A 23 2.57 13.06 -0.11
C ALA A 23 2.74 14.04 1.07
N ILE A 24 1.95 13.85 2.13
CA ILE A 24 1.97 14.67 3.34
C ILE A 24 3.19 14.29 4.20
N LYS A 25 4.02 15.28 4.55
CA LYS A 25 5.16 15.08 5.45
C LYS A 25 4.68 14.76 6.87
N ALA A 26 5.48 13.99 7.61
CA ALA A 26 5.18 13.62 8.99
C ALA A 26 4.89 14.85 9.88
N GLU A 27 5.65 15.93 9.72
CA GLU A 27 5.46 17.21 10.44
C GLU A 27 4.09 17.86 10.20
N LYS A 28 3.46 17.61 9.05
CA LYS A 28 2.14 18.15 8.66
C LYS A 28 1.03 17.13 8.81
N TRP A 29 1.31 16.02 9.50
CA TRP A 29 0.33 14.99 9.74
C TRP A 29 -0.73 15.49 10.72
N SER A 30 -1.99 15.20 10.41
CA SER A 30 -3.14 15.56 11.23
C SER A 30 -4.22 14.51 11.02
N GLU A 31 -5.22 14.49 11.90
CA GLU A 31 -6.38 13.61 11.74
C GLU A 31 -7.12 13.88 10.41
N SER A 32 -7.23 15.13 9.99
CA SER A 32 -7.82 15.49 8.69
C SER A 32 -6.96 15.00 7.52
N SER A 33 -5.64 15.10 7.62
CA SER A 33 -4.70 14.55 6.64
C SER A 33 -4.83 13.03 6.51
N HIS A 34 -4.99 12.35 7.65
CA HIS A 34 -5.18 10.91 7.70
C HIS A 34 -6.50 10.48 7.05
N ARG A 35 -7.62 11.14 7.41
CA ARG A 35 -8.93 10.89 6.80
C ARG A 35 -8.91 11.16 5.29
N PHE A 36 -8.29 12.25 4.85
CA PHE A 36 -8.15 12.55 3.43
C PHE A 36 -7.40 11.43 2.68
N LEU A 37 -6.30 10.92 3.26
CA LEU A 37 -5.56 9.81 2.69
C LEU A 37 -6.40 8.52 2.62
N ILE A 38 -7.18 8.21 3.66
CA ILE A 38 -8.12 7.09 3.67
C ILE A 38 -9.16 7.26 2.55
N SER A 39 -9.80 8.42 2.45
CA SER A 39 -10.80 8.66 1.40
C SER A 39 -10.23 8.54 -0.02
N CYS A 40 -8.99 9.01 -0.26
CA CYS A 40 -8.32 8.79 -1.54
C CYS A 40 -8.05 7.31 -1.80
N CYS A 41 -7.63 6.57 -0.77
CA CYS A 41 -7.37 5.13 -0.85
C CYS A 41 -8.66 4.33 -1.14
N ASP A 42 -9.77 4.69 -0.51
CA ASP A 42 -11.08 4.05 -0.73
C ASP A 42 -11.64 4.36 -2.11
N ALA A 43 -11.41 5.57 -2.64
CA ALA A 43 -11.71 5.93 -4.03
C ALA A 43 -10.79 5.26 -5.08
N GLY A 44 -9.83 4.42 -4.66
CA GLY A 44 -8.95 3.67 -5.55
C GLY A 44 -7.71 4.43 -6.04
N ASN A 45 -7.29 5.50 -5.37
CA ASN A 45 -6.06 6.21 -5.71
C ASN A 45 -4.83 5.35 -5.37
N ILE A 46 -4.03 5.00 -6.39
CA ILE A 46 -2.87 4.10 -6.24
C ILE A 46 -1.75 4.70 -5.37
N HIS A 47 -1.57 6.02 -5.38
CA HIS A 47 -0.59 6.69 -4.52
C HIS A 47 -1.03 6.67 -3.06
N ALA A 48 -2.34 6.89 -2.82
CA ALA A 48 -2.90 6.79 -1.48
C ALA A 48 -2.79 5.37 -0.91
N CYS A 49 -3.06 4.35 -1.74
CA CYS A 49 -2.86 2.95 -1.37
C CYS A 49 -1.42 2.69 -0.93
N TYR A 50 -0.43 3.19 -1.69
CA TYR A 50 0.98 3.05 -1.33
C TYR A 50 1.30 3.75 0.00
N PHE A 51 1.00 5.04 0.14
CA PHE A 51 1.35 5.79 1.36
C PHE A 51 0.64 5.24 2.61
N LEU A 52 -0.65 4.95 2.53
CA LEU A 52 -1.38 4.36 3.65
C LEU A 52 -0.84 2.96 3.96
N GLY A 53 -0.51 2.16 2.95
CA GLY A 53 0.13 0.86 3.10
C GLY A 53 1.44 0.93 3.86
N MET A 54 2.32 1.87 3.50
CA MET A 54 3.59 2.12 4.19
C MET A 54 3.37 2.50 5.66
N ILE A 55 2.45 3.42 5.94
CA ILE A 55 2.15 3.87 7.31
C ILE A 55 1.60 2.72 8.16
N ARG A 56 0.64 1.96 7.62
CA ARG A 56 0.06 0.81 8.33
C ARG A 56 1.10 -0.27 8.61
N PHE A 57 1.98 -0.54 7.65
CA PHE A 57 3.02 -1.56 7.77
C PHE A 57 4.09 -1.18 8.80
N TYR A 58 4.69 0.02 8.66
CA TYR A 58 5.86 0.42 9.43
C TYR A 58 5.53 1.16 10.73
N CYS A 59 4.49 1.99 10.75
CA CYS A 59 4.20 2.85 11.90
C CYS A 59 3.15 2.25 12.82
N MET A 60 2.16 1.52 12.27
CA MET A 60 1.01 1.03 13.05
C MET A 60 1.06 -0.47 13.36
N ASN A 61 2.13 -1.17 13.00
CA ASN A 61 2.30 -2.62 13.17
C ASN A 61 1.20 -3.48 12.49
N MET A 62 0.38 -2.88 11.61
CA MET A 62 -0.68 -3.55 10.86
C MET A 62 -0.13 -4.16 9.56
N ARG A 63 0.83 -5.07 9.70
CA ARG A 63 1.63 -5.60 8.57
C ARG A 63 0.80 -6.20 7.44
N ALA A 64 -0.19 -7.03 7.75
CA ALA A 64 -1.03 -7.67 6.74
C ALA A 64 -1.85 -6.64 5.95
N SER A 65 -2.52 -5.70 6.65
CA SER A 65 -3.29 -4.63 6.02
C SER A 65 -2.39 -3.70 5.18
N GLY A 66 -1.22 -3.35 5.71
CA GLY A 66 -0.25 -2.51 5.00
C GLY A 66 0.27 -3.18 3.73
N ALA A 67 0.63 -4.47 3.80
CA ALA A 67 1.10 -5.23 2.64
C ALA A 67 0.01 -5.38 1.56
N ALA A 68 -1.24 -5.60 1.96
CA ALA A 68 -2.37 -5.67 1.01
C ALA A 68 -2.57 -4.36 0.24
N LEU A 69 -2.47 -3.22 0.92
CA LEU A 69 -2.56 -1.90 0.28
C LEU A 69 -1.38 -1.62 -0.66
N MET A 70 -0.16 -1.98 -0.26
CA MET A 70 1.00 -1.90 -1.14
C MET A 70 0.84 -2.81 -2.38
N ALA A 71 0.27 -4.00 -2.22
CA ALA A 71 -0.01 -4.91 -3.33
C ALA A 71 -1.00 -4.31 -4.32
N ARG A 72 -2.06 -3.66 -3.83
CA ARG A 72 -3.02 -2.95 -4.67
C ARG A 72 -2.36 -1.82 -5.47
N ALA A 73 -1.44 -1.06 -4.86
CA ALA A 73 -0.67 -0.04 -5.56
C ALA A 73 0.29 -0.65 -6.61
N ALA A 74 0.93 -1.78 -6.29
CA ALA A 74 1.82 -2.49 -7.21
C ALA A 74 1.08 -3.01 -8.46
N LEU A 75 -0.12 -3.56 -8.29
CA LEU A 75 -1.01 -3.93 -9.42
C LEU A 75 -1.36 -2.72 -10.30
N GLY A 76 -1.43 -1.52 -9.71
CA GLY A 76 -1.58 -0.25 -10.41
C GLY A 76 -0.27 0.30 -10.99
N SER A 77 0.77 -0.52 -11.17
CA SER A 77 2.10 -0.11 -11.69
C SER A 77 2.82 0.95 -10.85
N HIS A 78 2.56 1.02 -9.54
CA HIS A 78 3.28 1.93 -8.66
C HIS A 78 4.68 1.39 -8.33
N ALA A 79 5.72 1.89 -9.01
CA ALA A 79 7.10 1.39 -8.92
C ALA A 79 7.63 1.26 -7.47
N ALA A 80 7.41 2.28 -6.63
CA ALA A 80 7.85 2.22 -5.24
C ALA A 80 7.15 1.12 -4.43
N ALA A 81 5.90 0.78 -4.77
CA ALA A 81 5.16 -0.28 -4.08
C ALA A 81 5.70 -1.66 -4.45
N VAL A 82 6.06 -1.87 -5.73
CA VAL A 82 6.73 -3.10 -6.20
C VAL A 82 8.04 -3.29 -5.45
N PHE A 83 8.88 -2.25 -5.39
CA PHE A 83 10.15 -2.30 -4.67
C PHE A 83 9.96 -2.57 -3.17
N SER A 84 9.05 -1.84 -2.50
CA SER A 84 8.78 -2.05 -1.08
C SER A 84 8.31 -3.47 -0.77
N LEU A 85 7.44 -4.05 -1.60
CA LEU A 85 7.00 -5.44 -1.41
C LEU A 85 8.12 -6.44 -1.62
N ALA A 86 9.00 -6.22 -2.60
CA ALA A 86 10.18 -7.07 -2.79
C ALA A 86 11.06 -7.07 -1.53
N VAL A 87 11.33 -5.90 -0.95
CA VAL A 87 12.08 -5.76 0.30
C VAL A 87 11.37 -6.45 1.48
N VAL A 88 10.06 -6.24 1.61
CA VAL A 88 9.25 -6.88 2.67
C VAL A 88 9.29 -8.41 2.58
N ARG A 89 9.23 -8.95 1.35
CA ARG A 89 9.30 -10.40 1.11
C ARG A 89 10.69 -10.96 1.37
N PHE A 90 11.72 -10.29 0.86
CA PHE A 90 13.12 -10.68 1.07
C PHE A 90 13.48 -10.71 2.57
N ASN A 91 13.00 -9.72 3.34
CA ASN A 91 13.23 -9.65 4.78
C ASN A 91 12.36 -10.62 5.60
N GLY A 92 11.40 -11.32 4.97
CA GLY A 92 10.44 -12.17 5.67
C GLY A 92 9.48 -11.40 6.60
N SER A 93 9.36 -10.07 6.44
CA SER A 93 8.56 -9.21 7.32
C SER A 93 7.09 -9.12 6.91
N GLY A 94 6.71 -9.70 5.77
CA GLY A 94 5.37 -9.61 5.18
C GLY A 94 4.32 -10.59 5.72
N GLY A 95 4.67 -11.52 6.61
CA GLY A 95 3.76 -12.58 7.06
C GLY A 95 3.71 -12.77 8.58
N THR A 96 2.68 -13.46 9.04
CA THR A 96 2.64 -14.03 10.39
C THR A 96 3.63 -15.19 10.48
N ALA A 97 4.07 -15.55 11.70
CA ALA A 97 5.13 -16.53 11.94
C ALA A 97 4.97 -17.87 11.19
N ALA A 98 3.74 -18.24 10.80
CA ALA A 98 3.42 -19.44 10.00
C ALA A 98 3.97 -19.44 8.55
N SER A 99 4.34 -18.28 8.00
CA SER A 99 4.89 -18.18 6.63
C SER A 99 6.41 -18.37 6.54
N ARG A 100 7.10 -18.51 7.67
CA ARG A 100 8.54 -18.74 7.77
C ARG A 100 8.89 -20.22 7.64
N ASN A 101 8.47 -20.87 6.55
CA ASN A 101 8.95 -22.23 6.26
C ASN A 101 10.10 -22.17 5.23
N PRO A 102 11.37 -22.27 5.66
CA PRO A 102 12.54 -22.15 4.77
C PRO A 102 12.68 -23.29 3.74
N ARG A 103 11.81 -24.32 3.80
CA ARG A 103 11.84 -25.49 2.89
C ARG A 103 11.18 -25.27 1.52
N ALA A 104 10.49 -24.16 1.28
CA ALA A 104 9.90 -23.88 -0.03
C ALA A 104 10.94 -23.57 -1.13
N ALA A 105 12.21 -23.32 -0.75
CA ALA A 105 13.30 -23.06 -1.69
C ALA A 105 14.04 -24.31 -2.18
N SER A 106 13.75 -25.50 -1.63
CA SER A 106 14.53 -26.72 -1.90
C SER A 106 13.73 -27.85 -2.57
N SER A 107 12.51 -27.62 -3.03
CA SER A 107 11.82 -28.62 -3.85
C SER A 107 12.16 -28.40 -5.33
N SER A 108 13.18 -29.09 -5.80
CA SER A 108 13.44 -29.28 -7.24
C SER A 108 12.17 -29.78 -7.93
N PRO A 109 11.85 -29.36 -9.17
CA PRO A 109 10.75 -29.93 -9.91
C PRO A 109 11.00 -31.44 -10.12
N PRO A 110 9.95 -32.30 -10.04
CA PRO A 110 10.11 -33.72 -10.28
C PRO A 110 10.59 -33.94 -11.72
N ALA A 111 11.57 -34.84 -11.89
CA ALA A 111 12.09 -35.22 -13.19
C ALA A 111 10.97 -35.81 -14.08
N PRO A 112 10.98 -35.57 -15.40
CA PRO A 112 9.98 -36.12 -16.30
C PRO A 112 10.09 -37.66 -16.36
N PRO A 113 8.96 -38.38 -16.49
CA PRO A 113 8.97 -39.84 -16.58
C PRO A 113 9.64 -40.31 -17.88
N SER A 114 10.37 -41.43 -17.77
CA SER A 114 11.07 -42.12 -18.86
C SER A 114 10.13 -42.84 -19.82
#